data_AF-A0A4Y9J659-F1
#
_entry.id   AF-A0A4Y9J659-F1
#
_cell.length_a   1.000
_cell.length_b   1.000
_cell.length_c   1.000
_cell.angle_alpha   90.00
_cell.angle_beta   90.00
_cell.angle_gamma   90.00
#
_symmetry.space_group_name_H-M   'P 1'
#
loop_
_entity.id
_entity.type
_entity.pdbx_description
1 polymer ?
#
loop_
_entity_poly.entity_id
_entity_poly.type
_entity_poly.pdbx_seq_one_letter_code
_entity_poly.pdbx_strand_id
1 'polypeptide(L)'
;MIIEVFTIIYMICIIVGLIKHWKKLPKSAFTGFLSGVILLGYTIVLHTLKTLSQNAFIVVLAVTLIQLSAFEAGKTHDKINWGKHAIRLVIHIIIVYFMLKSK
;
A
#
# COMPACT_ATOMS: atom_id res chain seq x y z
N MET A 1 16.43 -0.20 11.22
CA MET A 1 15.83 0.47 12.39
C MET A 1 14.85 1.60 12.04
N ILE A 2 15.27 2.82 11.65
CA ILE A 2 14.32 3.95 11.46
C ILE A 2 13.26 3.67 10.38
N ILE A 3 13.67 3.12 9.24
CA ILE A 3 12.76 2.79 8.12
C ILE A 3 11.75 1.71 8.52
N GLU A 4 12.16 0.72 9.31
CA GLU A 4 11.28 -0.36 9.80
C GLU A 4 10.20 0.19 10.75
N VAL A 5 10.57 1.12 11.65
CA VAL A 5 9.63 1.80 12.54
C VAL A 5 8.60 2.60 11.76
N PHE A 6 9.02 3.38 10.75
CA PHE A 6 8.09 4.12 9.89
C PHE A 6 7.15 3.19 9.12
N THR A 7 7.65 2.03 8.69
CA THR A 7 6.86 1.03 7.95
C THR A 7 5.79 0.41 8.84
N ILE A 8 6.13 0.04 10.09
CA ILE A 8 5.19 -0.51 11.06
C ILE A 8 4.09 0.50 11.39
N ILE A 9 4.45 1.77 11.68
CA ILE A 9 3.47 2.83 11.97
C ILE A 9 2.52 3.03 10.79
N TYR A 10 3.06 3.08 9.57
CA TYR A 10 2.27 3.22 8.35
C TYR A 10 1.29 2.04 8.18
N MET A 11 1.74 0.82 8.47
CA MET A 11 0.90 -0.40 8.40
C MET A 11 -0.25 -0.35 9.41
N ILE A 12 0.02 0.08 10.65
CA ILE A 12 -1.01 0.24 11.70
C ILE A 12 -2.05 1.28 11.27
N CYS A 13 -1.63 2.42 10.72
CA CYS A 13 -2.55 3.45 10.24
C CYS A 13 -3.49 2.94 9.13
N ILE A 14 -2.99 2.09 8.22
CA ILE A 14 -3.80 1.46 7.18
C ILE A 14 -4.84 0.52 7.82
N ILE A 15 -4.42 -0.35 8.74
CA ILE A 15 -5.32 -1.31 9.43
C ILE A 15 -6.41 -0.59 10.21
N VAL A 16 -6.07 0.45 10.98
CA VAL A 16 -7.06 1.22 11.75
C VAL A 16 -8.06 1.91 10.83
N GLY A 17 -7.58 2.47 9.71
CA GLY A 17 -8.44 3.06 8.68
C GLY A 17 -9.43 2.05 8.09
N LEU A 18 -8.98 0.82 7.85
CA LEU A 18 -9.83 -0.27 7.35
C LEU A 18 -10.88 -0.68 8.34
N ILE A 19 -10.51 -1.00 9.58
CA ILE A 19 -11.47 -1.48 10.59
C ILE A 19 -12.58 -0.45 10.78
N LYS A 20 -12.23 0.83 10.81
CA LYS A 20 -13.18 1.92 11.03
C LYS A 20 -14.11 2.20 9.84
N HIS A 21 -13.69 1.89 8.62
CA HIS A 21 -14.41 2.27 7.40
C HIS A 21 -14.81 1.10 6.49
N TRP A 22 -14.51 -0.14 6.87
CA TRP A 22 -14.71 -1.38 6.09
C TRP A 22 -16.15 -1.54 5.59
N LYS A 23 -17.17 -1.22 6.39
CA LYS A 23 -18.60 -1.36 6.00
C LYS A 23 -19.07 -0.30 5.00
N LYS A 24 -18.30 0.77 4.82
CA LYS A 24 -18.64 1.92 3.96
C LYS A 24 -17.83 1.95 2.66
N LEU A 25 -16.96 0.96 2.44
CA LEU A 25 -16.15 0.87 1.24
C LEU A 25 -17.00 0.44 0.04
N PRO A 26 -16.86 1.11 -1.12
CA PRO A 26 -17.36 0.58 -2.40
C PRO A 26 -16.83 -0.84 -2.64
N LYS A 27 -17.62 -1.70 -3.28
CA LYS A 27 -17.22 -3.09 -3.57
C LYS A 27 -15.91 -3.16 -4.37
N SER A 28 -15.74 -2.27 -5.35
CA SER A 28 -14.52 -2.10 -6.16
C SER A 28 -13.30 -1.72 -5.32
N ALA A 29 -13.46 -0.78 -4.38
CA ALA A 29 -12.41 -0.38 -3.46
C ALA A 29 -12.02 -1.54 -2.54
N PHE A 30 -13.01 -2.30 -2.06
CA PHE A 30 -12.76 -3.48 -1.23
C PHE A 30 -12.03 -4.60 -1.98
N THR A 31 -12.43 -4.91 -3.22
CA THR A 31 -11.75 -5.93 -4.03
C THR A 31 -10.32 -5.54 -4.36
N GLY A 32 -10.09 -4.28 -4.77
CA GLY A 32 -8.74 -3.76 -4.98
C GLY A 32 -7.89 -3.86 -3.71
N PHE A 33 -8.48 -3.57 -2.56
CA PHE A 33 -7.76 -3.58 -1.29
C PHE A 33 -7.35 -5.00 -0.91
N LEU A 34 -8.29 -5.94 -1.01
CA LEU A 34 -8.05 -7.35 -0.72
C LEU A 34 -6.99 -7.95 -1.64
N SER A 35 -7.07 -7.68 -2.95
CA SER A 35 -6.04 -8.10 -3.92
C SER A 35 -4.67 -7.50 -3.59
N GLY A 36 -4.63 -6.23 -3.19
CA GLY A 36 -3.39 -5.57 -2.76
C GLY A 36 -2.77 -6.22 -1.53
N VAL A 37 -3.58 -6.56 -0.51
CA VAL A 37 -3.10 -7.25 0.71
C VAL A 37 -2.59 -8.65 0.41
N ILE A 38 -3.29 -9.41 -0.44
CA ILE A 38 -2.85 -10.77 -0.85
C ILE A 38 -1.50 -10.70 -1.56
N LEU A 39 -1.35 -9.76 -2.50
CA LEU A 39 -0.06 -9.56 -3.19
C LEU A 39 1.03 -9.12 -2.21
N LEU A 40 0.72 -8.26 -1.23
CA LEU A 40 1.67 -7.88 -0.18
C LEU A 40 2.10 -9.11 0.65
N GLY A 41 1.17 -10.00 1.01
CA GLY A 41 1.50 -11.27 1.65
C GLY A 41 2.39 -12.16 0.77
N TYR A 42 2.14 -12.19 -0.54
CA TYR A 42 2.99 -12.91 -1.50
C TYR A 42 4.41 -12.32 -1.57
N THR A 43 4.60 -11.02 -1.36
CA THR A 43 5.95 -10.42 -1.30
C THR A 43 6.79 -10.98 -0.15
N ILE A 44 6.18 -11.42 0.96
CA ILE A 44 6.87 -12.10 2.06
C ILE A 44 7.43 -13.44 1.58
N VAL A 45 6.63 -14.21 0.84
CA VAL A 45 7.07 -15.49 0.24
C VAL A 45 8.24 -15.25 -0.72
N LEU A 46 8.14 -14.26 -1.60
CA LEU A 46 9.21 -13.88 -2.53
C LEU A 46 10.48 -13.39 -1.82
N HIS A 47 10.33 -12.74 -0.67
CA HIS A 47 11.46 -12.32 0.16
C HIS A 47 12.18 -13.54 0.76
N THR A 48 11.43 -14.48 1.34
CA THR A 48 11.97 -15.75 1.87
C THR A 48 12.70 -16.56 0.80
N LEU A 49 12.18 -16.55 -0.44
CA LEU A 49 12.80 -17.22 -1.59
C LEU A 49 13.93 -16.40 -2.25
N LYS A 50 14.24 -15.19 -1.75
CA LYS A 50 15.24 -14.26 -2.33
C LYS A 50 14.97 -13.84 -3.78
N THR A 51 13.77 -14.05 -4.30
CA THR A 51 13.35 -13.68 -5.67
C THR A 51 12.59 -12.35 -5.75
N LEU A 52 12.39 -11.68 -4.61
CA LEU A 52 11.64 -10.41 -4.51
C LEU A 52 12.10 -9.36 -5.52
N SER A 53 13.40 -9.23 -5.73
CA SER A 53 13.96 -8.22 -6.62
C SER A 53 13.67 -8.43 -8.11
N GLN A 54 13.51 -9.69 -8.53
CA GLN A 54 13.10 -10.03 -9.90
C GLN A 54 11.58 -9.82 -10.08
N ASN A 55 10.87 -9.71 -8.97
CA ASN A 55 9.42 -9.56 -8.89
C ASN A 55 9.02 -8.20 -8.27
N ALA A 56 9.86 -7.18 -8.42
CA ALA A 56 9.61 -5.85 -7.85
C ALA A 56 8.28 -5.25 -8.34
N PHE A 57 7.82 -5.63 -9.55
CA PHE A 57 6.51 -5.24 -10.07
C PHE A 57 5.34 -5.70 -9.19
N ILE A 58 5.46 -6.84 -8.49
CA ILE A 58 4.44 -7.38 -7.59
C ILE A 58 4.29 -6.48 -6.36
N VAL A 59 5.42 -5.98 -5.83
CA VAL A 59 5.44 -5.02 -4.72
C VAL A 59 4.74 -3.73 -5.15
N VAL A 60 5.09 -3.20 -6.33
CA VAL A 60 4.48 -1.98 -6.88
C VAL A 60 2.99 -2.16 -7.11
N LEU A 61 2.57 -3.28 -7.68
CA LEU A 61 1.15 -3.60 -7.94
C LEU A 61 0.36 -3.72 -6.63
N ALA A 62 0.90 -4.44 -5.63
CA ALA A 62 0.27 -4.60 -4.32
C ALA A 62 -0.02 -3.25 -3.66
N VAL A 63 0.98 -2.39 -3.65
CA VAL A 63 0.89 -1.02 -3.12
C VAL A 63 -0.13 -0.19 -3.90
N THR A 64 -0.07 -0.24 -5.24
CA THR A 64 -0.93 0.57 -6.11
C THR A 64 -2.40 0.24 -5.85
N LEU A 65 -2.73 -1.05 -5.74
CA LEU A 65 -4.08 -1.50 -5.43
C LEU A 65 -4.56 -1.00 -4.06
N ILE A 66 -3.71 -1.08 -3.02
CA ILE A 66 -4.03 -0.54 -1.68
C ILE A 66 -4.29 0.98 -1.75
N GLN A 67 -3.50 1.72 -2.52
CA GLN A 67 -3.65 3.17 -2.67
C GLN A 67 -4.89 3.56 -3.47
N LEU A 68 -5.17 2.87 -4.58
CA LEU A 68 -6.36 3.10 -5.41
C LEU A 68 -7.64 2.82 -4.61
N SER A 69 -7.64 1.79 -3.78
CA SER A 69 -8.76 1.50 -2.88
C SER A 69 -9.01 2.60 -1.86
N ALA A 70 -7.94 3.13 -1.25
CA ALA A 70 -8.04 4.26 -0.33
C ALA A 70 -8.53 5.53 -1.04
N PHE A 71 -8.13 5.72 -2.30
CA PHE A 71 -8.56 6.84 -3.13
C PHE A 71 -10.04 6.73 -3.51
N GLU A 72 -10.49 5.56 -3.97
CA GLU A 72 -11.87 5.32 -4.35
C GLU A 72 -12.82 5.47 -3.14
N ALA A 73 -12.39 5.00 -1.96
CA ALA A 73 -13.08 5.26 -0.69
C ALA A 73 -13.20 6.76 -0.37
N GLY A 74 -12.15 7.54 -0.64
CA GLY A 74 -12.16 8.99 -0.48
C GLY A 74 -13.10 9.70 -1.47
N LYS A 75 -13.20 9.17 -2.69
CA LYS A 75 -14.06 9.70 -3.77
C LYS A 75 -15.53 9.63 -3.42
N THR A 76 -15.98 8.52 -2.83
CA THR A 76 -17.38 8.31 -2.44
C THR A 76 -17.85 9.32 -1.38
N HIS A 77 -16.93 9.99 -0.70
CA HIS A 77 -17.23 10.97 0.35
C HIS A 77 -16.93 12.42 -0.04
N ASP A 78 -16.61 12.73 -1.31
CA ASP A 78 -16.24 14.07 -1.82
C ASP A 78 -15.16 14.80 -1.00
N LYS A 79 -14.32 14.03 -0.31
CA LYS A 79 -13.28 14.53 0.62
C LYS A 79 -11.87 14.20 0.14
N ILE A 80 -11.66 14.02 -1.17
CA ILE A 80 -10.33 13.72 -1.70
C ILE A 80 -9.46 14.98 -1.60
N ASN A 81 -8.49 14.92 -0.70
CA ASN A 81 -7.38 15.87 -0.70
C ASN A 81 -6.25 15.33 -1.58
N TRP A 82 -6.27 15.70 -2.85
CA TRP A 82 -5.29 15.28 -3.87
C TRP A 82 -3.85 15.55 -3.48
N GLY A 83 -3.57 16.64 -2.75
CA GLY A 83 -2.24 16.96 -2.25
C GLY A 83 -1.71 15.91 -1.28
N LYS A 84 -2.55 15.40 -0.36
CA LYS A 84 -2.16 14.33 0.57
C LYS A 84 -1.89 13.00 -0.13
N HIS A 85 -2.61 12.70 -1.22
CA HIS A 85 -2.39 11.50 -2.02
C HIS A 85 -1.11 11.59 -2.85
N ALA A 86 -0.84 12.74 -3.49
CA ALA A 86 0.39 12.98 -4.24
C ALA A 86 1.62 12.87 -3.33
N ILE A 87 1.58 13.47 -2.14
CA ILE A 87 2.65 13.34 -1.13
C ILE A 87 2.84 11.87 -0.73
N ARG A 88 1.75 11.12 -0.51
CA ARG A 88 1.81 9.70 -0.14
C ARG A 88 2.41 8.85 -1.26
N LEU A 89 2.12 9.15 -2.53
CA LEU A 89 2.71 8.49 -3.70
C LEU A 89 4.22 8.79 -3.79
N VAL A 90 4.63 10.05 -3.64
CA VAL A 90 6.04 10.46 -3.66
C VAL A 90 6.83 9.76 -2.56
N ILE A 91 6.31 9.75 -1.32
CA ILE A 91 6.93 9.01 -0.21
C ILE A 91 7.08 7.52 -0.56
N HIS A 92 6.08 6.94 -1.23
CA HIS A 92 6.14 5.54 -1.63
C HIS A 92 7.21 5.25 -2.68
N ILE A 93 7.32 6.11 -3.70
CA ILE A 93 8.37 6.00 -4.73
C ILE A 93 9.76 6.09 -4.08
N ILE A 94 9.93 7.00 -3.12
CA ILE A 94 11.19 7.15 -2.37
C ILE A 94 11.53 5.86 -1.61
N ILE A 95 10.59 5.30 -0.85
CA ILE A 95 10.80 4.05 -0.09
C ILE A 95 11.19 2.90 -1.03
N VAL A 96 10.46 2.71 -2.12
CA VAL A 96 10.73 1.64 -3.10
C VAL A 96 12.12 1.84 -3.75
N TYR A 97 12.46 3.07 -4.12
CA TYR A 97 13.77 3.41 -4.68
C TYR A 97 14.91 3.06 -3.71
N PHE A 98 14.79 3.40 -2.43
CA PHE A 98 15.80 3.05 -1.43
C PHE A 98 15.90 1.54 -1.19
N MET A 99 14.78 0.81 -1.18
CA MET A 99 14.79 -0.66 -1.08
C MET A 99 15.50 -1.32 -2.27
N LEU A 100 15.34 -0.78 -3.48
CA LEU A 100 16.00 -1.30 -4.68
C LEU A 100 17.49 -0.93 -4.74
N LYS A 101 17.86 0.26 -4.22
CA LYS A 101 19.24 0.77 -4.20
C LYS A 101 20.11 0.13 -3.11
N SER A 102 19.54 -0.34 -2.01
CA SER A 102 20.28 -1.01 -0.92
C SER A 102 20.75 -2.44 -1.25
N LYS A 103 20.84 -2.79 -2.54
CA LYS A 103 21.51 -3.99 -3.05
C LYS A 103 22.94 -3.67 -3.44
#